data_AF-A0A929CSC5-F1
#
_entry.id   AF-A0A929CSC5-F1
#
_cell.length_a   1.000
_cell.length_b   1.000
_cell.length_c   1.000
_cell.angle_alpha   90.00
_cell.angle_beta   90.00
_cell.angle_gamma   90.00
#
_symmetry.space_group_name_H-M   'P 1'
#
loop_
_entity.id
_entity.type
_entity.pdbx_description
1 polymer ?
#
loop_
_entity_poly.entity_id
_entity_poly.type
_entity_poly.pdbx_seq_one_letter_code
_entity_poly.pdbx_strand_id
1 'polypeptide(L)'
;MKTVSIKMKLFLFVLVILALTSCKKDGGFREVIPFNPNYQAGKGVYIINEGNFNVGNGSITFFNKEKNKIFHNIFQSANDRPLGDIPNSMTIHGSLGFILVNNSGTIEIVRIN
;
A
#
# COMPACT_ATOMS: atom_id res chain seq x y z
N MET A 1 -5.16 31.93 -49.14
CA MET A 1 -6.02 30.76 -48.83
C MET A 1 -5.24 29.53 -48.34
N LYS A 2 -4.10 29.14 -48.94
CA LYS A 2 -3.30 27.96 -48.53
C LYS A 2 -2.69 28.04 -47.12
N THR A 3 -2.27 29.23 -46.68
CA THR A 3 -1.66 29.47 -45.35
C THR A 3 -2.65 29.30 -44.19
N VAL A 4 -3.92 29.66 -44.40
CA VAL A 4 -5.00 29.48 -43.40
C VAL A 4 -5.30 27.99 -43.19
N SER A 5 -5.32 27.21 -44.27
CA SER A 5 -5.50 25.75 -44.21
C SER A 5 -4.36 25.04 -43.47
N ILE A 6 -3.12 25.51 -43.63
CA ILE A 6 -1.94 24.96 -42.92
C ILE A 6 -1.99 25.28 -41.42
N LYS A 7 -2.31 26.53 -41.04
CA LYS A 7 -2.45 26.91 -39.63
C LYS A 7 -3.57 26.14 -38.93
N MET A 8 -4.68 25.90 -39.63
CA MET A 8 -5.81 25.14 -39.09
C MET A 8 -5.48 23.65 -38.90
N LYS A 9 -4.74 23.04 -39.84
CA LYS A 9 -4.23 21.67 -39.68
C LYS A 9 -3.21 21.56 -38.54
N LEU A 10 -2.33 22.54 -38.40
CA LEU A 10 -1.35 22.58 -37.31
C LEU A 10 -2.05 22.72 -35.94
N PHE A 11 -3.08 23.56 -35.86
CA PHE A 11 -3.90 23.71 -34.64
C PHE A 11 -4.63 22.42 -34.29
N LEU A 12 -5.23 21.74 -35.28
CA LEU A 12 -5.90 20.46 -35.07
C LEU A 12 -4.92 19.37 -34.60
N PHE A 13 -3.70 19.37 -35.16
CA PHE A 13 -2.64 18.43 -34.76
C PHE A 13 -2.20 18.63 -33.31
N VAL A 14 -2.05 19.88 -32.87
CA VAL A 14 -1.74 20.21 -31.46
C VAL A 14 -2.87 19.77 -30.52
N LEU A 15 -4.13 19.96 -30.93
CA LEU A 15 -5.29 19.55 -30.15
C LEU A 15 -5.37 18.03 -29.97
N VAL A 16 -5.01 17.27 -31.02
CA VAL A 16 -4.93 15.80 -30.97
C VAL A 16 -3.79 15.33 -30.05
N ILE A 17 -2.63 15.97 -30.07
CA ILE A 17 -1.51 15.62 -29.17
C ILE A 17 -1.90 15.84 -27.71
N LEU A 18 -2.59 16.95 -27.40
CA LEU A 18 -3.07 17.25 -26.04
C LEU A 18 -4.09 16.21 -25.55
N ALA A 19 -4.96 15.71 -26.44
CA ALA A 19 -5.97 14.70 -26.12
C ALA A 19 -5.39 13.30 -25.82
N LEU A 20 -4.14 13.02 -26.21
CA LEU A 20 -3.48 11.73 -25.96
C LEU A 20 -2.71 11.68 -24.62
N THR A 21 -2.68 12.78 -23.86
CA THR A 21 -1.99 12.84 -22.56
C THR A 21 -2.92 12.45 -21.40
N SER A 22 -3.29 11.17 -21.32
CA SER A 22 -3.96 10.65 -20.11
C SER A 22 -2.91 10.06 -19.16
N CYS A 23 -2.52 10.85 -18.16
CA CYS A 23 -1.66 10.38 -17.09
C CYS A 23 -2.52 9.69 -16.03
N LYS A 24 -2.70 8.37 -16.13
CA LYS A 24 -3.11 7.60 -14.96
C LYS A 24 -1.91 7.54 -14.02
N LYS A 25 -2.05 8.07 -12.81
CA LYS A 25 -1.21 7.61 -11.72
C LYS A 25 -1.61 6.16 -11.52
N ASP A 26 -0.75 5.25 -11.94
CA ASP A 26 -0.90 3.85 -11.63
C ASP A 26 -0.79 3.72 -10.10
N GLY A 27 -1.93 3.86 -9.41
CA GLY A 27 -2.14 3.28 -8.09
C GLY A 27 -2.25 1.78 -8.29
N GLY A 28 -1.15 1.17 -8.73
CA GLY A 28 -1.08 -0.25 -8.97
C GLY A 28 -1.32 -0.97 -7.65
N PHE A 29 -2.51 -1.50 -7.48
CA PHE A 29 -2.79 -2.61 -6.56
C PHE A 29 -2.00 -3.83 -7.05
N ARG A 30 -0.67 -3.80 -6.92
CA ARG A 30 0.28 -4.89 -7.17
C ARG A 30 1.75 -4.48 -7.10
N GLU A 31 2.10 -3.42 -6.38
CA GLU A 31 3.47 -3.36 -5.92
C GLU A 31 3.57 -4.34 -4.74
N VAL A 32 4.15 -5.53 -5.00
CA VAL A 32 4.77 -6.31 -3.92
C VAL A 32 5.92 -5.44 -3.46
N ILE A 33 5.64 -4.47 -2.59
CA ILE A 33 6.62 -3.48 -2.18
C ILE A 33 7.69 -4.25 -1.41
N PRO A 34 8.93 -4.29 -1.91
CA PRO A 34 10.03 -4.91 -1.18
C PRO A 34 10.16 -4.21 0.16
N PHE A 35 10.56 -4.97 1.19
CA PHE A 35 11.05 -4.48 2.48
C PHE A 35 11.32 -2.96 2.48
N ASN A 36 10.51 -2.19 3.19
CA ASN A 36 10.76 -0.76 3.35
C ASN A 36 11.58 -0.58 4.65
N PRO A 37 12.92 -0.47 4.58
CA PRO A 37 13.77 -0.29 5.76
C PRO A 37 13.44 0.99 6.54
N ASN A 38 12.69 1.90 5.93
CA ASN A 38 12.34 3.19 6.49
C ASN A 38 10.90 3.19 7.04
N TYR A 39 10.48 2.13 7.75
CA TYR A 39 9.25 2.17 8.54
C TYR A 39 9.30 3.41 9.43
N GLN A 40 8.27 4.23 9.32
CA GLN A 40 8.17 5.49 10.05
C GLN A 40 6.93 5.43 10.91
N ALA A 41 7.14 5.10 12.19
CA ALA A 41 6.13 5.23 13.24
C ALA A 41 5.57 6.66 13.27
N GLY A 42 4.35 6.79 13.80
CA GLY A 42 3.64 8.07 13.87
C GLY A 42 2.13 7.86 13.93
N LYS A 43 1.36 8.94 13.71
CA LYS A 43 -0.09 8.83 13.68
C LYS A 43 -0.55 8.17 12.39
N GLY A 44 -1.30 7.08 12.53
CA GLY A 44 -1.68 6.28 11.39
C GLY A 44 -2.79 5.28 11.70
N VAL A 45 -2.96 4.34 10.78
CA VAL A 45 -3.86 3.19 10.95
C VAL A 45 -3.12 1.93 10.54
N TYR A 46 -3.33 0.87 11.32
CA TYR A 46 -2.93 -0.49 10.96
C TYR A 46 -4.07 -1.12 10.15
N ILE A 47 -3.70 -1.77 9.05
CA ILE A 47 -4.60 -2.46 8.13
C ILE A 47 -4.20 -3.92 8.15
N ILE A 48 -5.12 -4.76 8.60
CA ILE A 48 -4.94 -6.20 8.69
C ILE A 48 -5.31 -6.82 7.35
N ASN A 49 -4.47 -7.71 6.85
CA ASN A 49 -4.69 -8.43 5.60
C ASN A 49 -4.66 -9.92 5.94
N GLU A 50 -5.82 -10.58 5.89
CA GLU A 50 -5.96 -12.00 6.25
C GLU A 50 -5.11 -12.93 5.36
N GLY A 51 -4.92 -12.55 4.09
CA GLY A 51 -4.30 -13.42 3.11
C GLY A 51 -5.25 -14.53 2.65
N ASN A 52 -4.69 -15.65 2.23
CA ASN A 52 -5.41 -16.81 1.72
C ASN A 52 -5.36 -17.95 2.75
N PHE A 53 -6.51 -18.58 3.00
CA PHE A 53 -6.64 -19.72 3.91
C PHE A 53 -5.64 -20.84 3.60
N ASN A 54 -4.94 -21.32 4.64
CA ASN A 54 -3.87 -22.32 4.62
C ASN A 54 -2.59 -21.92 3.86
N VAL A 55 -2.42 -20.64 3.49
CA VAL A 55 -1.20 -20.17 2.81
C VAL A 55 -0.21 -19.55 3.79
N GLY A 56 -0.68 -18.94 4.88
CA GLY A 56 0.20 -18.29 5.85
C GLY A 56 0.84 -16.99 5.34
N ASN A 57 0.17 -16.31 4.40
CA ASN A 57 0.59 -15.04 3.80
C ASN A 57 -0.14 -13.83 4.39
N GLY A 58 -0.70 -13.94 5.59
CA GLY A 58 -1.29 -12.82 6.31
C GLY A 58 -0.26 -11.73 6.62
N SER A 59 -0.69 -10.48 6.61
CA SER A 59 0.22 -9.34 6.80
C SER A 59 -0.43 -8.13 7.45
N ILE A 60 0.41 -7.24 8.02
CA ILE A 60 0.00 -5.92 8.47
C ILE A 60 0.58 -4.86 7.54
N THR A 61 -0.29 -3.95 7.10
CA THR A 61 0.07 -2.71 6.42
C THR A 61 -0.13 -1.54 7.39
N PHE A 62 0.76 -0.56 7.39
CA PHE A 62 0.60 0.68 8.15
C PHE A 62 0.47 1.87 7.20
N PHE A 63 -0.58 2.66 7.37
CA PHE A 63 -0.73 3.95 6.70
C PHE A 63 -0.37 5.07 7.67
N ASN A 64 0.73 5.77 7.41
CA ASN A 64 1.14 6.96 8.13
C ASN A 64 0.41 8.18 7.56
N LYS A 65 -0.50 8.76 8.36
CA LYS A 65 -1.35 9.89 7.96
C LYS A 65 -0.58 11.20 7.83
N GLU A 66 0.43 11.40 8.66
CA GLU A 66 1.22 12.64 8.67
C GLU A 66 2.10 12.76 7.44
N LYS A 67 2.65 11.64 6.98
CA LYS A 67 3.57 11.58 5.83
C LYS A 67 2.88 11.19 4.53
N ASN A 68 1.60 10.81 4.62
CA ASN A 68 0.82 10.26 3.51
C ASN A 68 1.56 9.10 2.81
N LYS A 69 2.09 8.16 3.61
CA LYS A 69 2.87 7.00 3.13
C LYS A 69 2.26 5.71 3.63
N ILE A 70 2.30 4.68 2.78
CA ILE A 70 1.86 3.32 3.09
C ILE A 70 3.11 2.43 3.22
N PHE A 71 3.12 1.59 4.25
CA PHE A 71 4.17 0.61 4.52
C PHE A 71 3.53 -0.77 4.56
N HIS A 72 3.87 -1.63 3.61
CA HIS A 72 3.34 -3.00 3.54
C HIS A 72 4.23 -3.97 4.33
N ASN A 73 3.66 -5.11 4.71
CA ASN A 73 4.38 -6.24 5.32
C ASN A 73 5.28 -5.84 6.51
N ILE A 74 4.80 -4.91 7.35
CA ILE A 74 5.62 -4.31 8.42
C ILE A 74 6.01 -5.33 9.50
N PHE A 75 5.14 -6.32 9.76
CA PHE A 75 5.41 -7.37 10.72
C PHE A 75 6.59 -8.23 10.26
N GLN A 76 6.53 -8.72 9.02
CA GLN A 76 7.58 -9.55 8.46
C GLN A 76 8.89 -8.77 8.32
N SER A 77 8.81 -7.51 7.93
CA SER A 77 9.99 -6.64 7.83
C SER A 77 10.67 -6.40 9.17
N ALA A 78 9.93 -6.38 10.28
CA ALA A 78 10.48 -6.13 11.62
C ALA A 78 10.93 -7.39 12.36
N ASN A 79 10.45 -8.58 11.96
CA ASN A 79 10.65 -9.82 12.71
C ASN A 79 11.29 -10.96 11.87
N ASP A 80 11.62 -10.71 10.61
CA ASP A 80 12.21 -11.67 9.67
C ASP A 80 11.45 -13.00 9.53
N ARG A 81 10.13 -12.97 9.76
CA ARG A 81 9.23 -14.12 9.64
C ARG A 81 7.81 -13.70 9.23
N PRO A 82 7.02 -14.57 8.59
CA PRO A 82 5.62 -14.27 8.32
C PRO A 82 4.82 -14.09 9.61
N LEU A 83 3.74 -13.33 9.52
CA LEU A 83 2.78 -13.16 10.62
C LEU A 83 1.98 -14.44 10.89
N GLY A 84 1.69 -15.19 9.82
CA GLY A 84 0.90 -16.41 9.88
C GLY A 84 -0.34 -16.33 8.98
N ASP A 85 -1.37 -17.07 9.36
CA ASP A 85 -2.53 -17.33 8.53
C ASP A 85 -3.82 -16.78 9.14
N ILE A 86 -4.56 -16.00 8.35
CA ILE A 86 -5.79 -15.34 8.74
C ILE A 86 -5.63 -14.48 10.02
N PRO A 87 -4.74 -13.47 10.04
CA PRO A 87 -4.78 -12.41 11.05
C PRO A 87 -6.13 -11.69 10.95
N ASN A 88 -6.94 -11.80 12.01
CA ASN A 88 -8.36 -11.43 11.94
C ASN A 88 -8.65 -10.10 12.65
N SER A 89 -7.99 -9.85 13.78
CA SER A 89 -8.20 -8.62 14.55
C SER A 89 -6.93 -8.15 15.24
N MET A 90 -6.87 -6.85 15.52
CA MET A 90 -5.78 -6.22 16.25
C MET A 90 -6.36 -5.21 17.22
N THR A 91 -5.84 -5.19 18.45
CA THR A 91 -6.09 -4.12 19.42
C THR A 91 -4.78 -3.57 19.95
N ILE A 92 -4.82 -2.33 20.43
CA ILE A 92 -3.68 -1.63 20.99
C ILE A 92 -3.99 -1.29 22.43
N HIS A 93 -3.08 -1.65 23.33
CA HIS A 93 -3.15 -1.28 24.74
C HIS A 93 -1.78 -0.77 25.21
N GLY A 94 -1.70 0.53 25.54
CA GLY A 94 -0.44 1.18 25.86
C GLY A 94 0.52 1.15 24.68
N SER A 95 1.73 0.63 24.90
CA SER A 95 2.77 0.47 23.87
C SER A 95 2.74 -0.90 23.17
N LEU A 96 1.73 -1.72 23.43
CA LEU A 96 1.62 -3.08 22.92
C LEU A 96 0.43 -3.24 21.97
N GLY A 97 0.65 -4.05 20.93
CA GLY A 97 -0.34 -4.50 19.98
C GLY A 97 -0.56 -5.97 20.12
N PHE A 98 -1.82 -6.36 20.09
CA PHE A 98 -2.25 -7.75 20.20
C PHE A 98 -2.95 -8.10 18.91
N ILE A 99 -2.37 -9.01 18.14
CA ILE A 99 -2.89 -9.44 16.84
C ILE A 99 -3.37 -10.88 16.99
N LEU A 100 -4.67 -11.12 16.80
CA LEU A 100 -5.24 -12.47 16.77
C LEU A 100 -5.00 -13.08 15.39
N VAL A 101 -4.28 -14.21 15.34
CA VAL A 101 -3.97 -14.93 14.10
C VAL A 101 -4.71 -16.26 14.10
N ASN A 102 -5.89 -16.28 13.47
CA ASN A 102 -6.89 -17.33 13.64
C ASN A 102 -6.37 -18.71 13.25
N ASN A 103 -6.00 -18.92 11.99
CA ASN A 103 -5.60 -20.24 11.50
C ASN A 103 -4.14 -20.59 11.86
N SER A 104 -3.45 -19.70 12.58
CA SER A 104 -2.19 -20.01 13.26
C SER A 104 -2.36 -20.36 14.73
N GLY A 105 -3.54 -20.15 15.32
CA GLY A 105 -3.80 -20.45 16.73
C GLY A 105 -2.99 -19.60 17.71
N THR A 106 -2.58 -18.40 17.32
CA THR A 106 -1.70 -17.54 18.11
C THR A 106 -2.29 -16.15 18.35
N ILE A 107 -1.80 -15.50 19.42
CA ILE A 107 -1.89 -14.05 19.59
C ILE A 107 -0.47 -13.50 19.55
N GLU A 108 -0.17 -12.68 18.55
CA GLU A 108 1.12 -12.03 18.40
C GLU A 108 1.13 -10.73 19.19
N ILE A 109 2.10 -10.59 20.09
CA ILE A 109 2.28 -9.39 20.92
C ILE A 109 3.46 -8.60 20.36
N VAL A 110 3.19 -7.39 19.87
CA VAL A 110 4.17 -6.52 19.21
C VAL A 110 4.29 -5.17 19.91
N ARG A 111 5.44 -4.50 19.79
CA ARG A 111 5.56 -3.09 20.18
C ARG A 111 5.05 -2.20 19.05
N ILE A 112 4.28 -1.17 19.39
CA ILE A 112 3.70 -0.21 18.42
C ILE A 112 4.63 0.97 18.13
N ASN A 113 5.74 1.08 18.88
CA ASN A 113 6.64 2.23 18.93
C ASN A 113 8.08 1.82 18.61
#